data_AF-A0A7G2IZB8-F1
#
_entry.id   AF-A0A7G2IZB8-F1
#
_cell.length_a   1.000
_cell.length_b   1.000
_cell.length_c   1.000
_cell.angle_alpha   90.00
_cell.angle_beta   90.00
_cell.angle_gamma   90.00
#
_symmetry.space_group_name_H-M   'P 1'
#
loop_
_entity.id
_entity.type
_entity.pdbx_description
1 polymer ?
#
loop_
_entity_poly.entity_id
_entity_poly.type
_entity_poly.pdbx_seq_one_letter_code
_entity_poly.pdbx_strand_id
1 'polypeptide(L)'
;MIALTSIYGVGKTRSKAILAAAGIAEDVKISELSEEQIDTLRDEVAKFVVEGDLRREVSMSIKRLMDLGCYRGLRHRRGLPVRGQRTKTNARTVRVRANRSRNNRGD
;
A
#
# COMPACT_ATOMS: atom_id res chain seq x y z
N MET A 1 -6.95 11.28 13.62
CA MET A 1 -5.49 11.26 13.78
C MET A 1 -4.82 10.96 12.44
N ILE A 2 -3.96 11.85 11.93
CA ILE A 2 -3.26 11.64 10.63
C ILE A 2 -2.13 10.62 10.76
N ALA A 3 -1.55 10.47 11.95
CA ALA A 3 -0.41 9.59 12.20
C ALA A 3 -0.65 8.13 11.81
N LEU A 4 -1.85 7.57 12.05
CA LEU A 4 -2.17 6.20 11.65
C LEU A 4 -2.09 5.99 10.12
N THR A 5 -2.23 7.05 9.32
CA THR A 5 -2.09 6.95 7.85
C THR A 5 -0.66 6.85 7.36
N SER A 6 0.33 6.99 8.26
CA SER A 6 1.72 6.66 7.95
C SER A 6 1.94 5.16 7.76
N ILE A 7 1.07 4.33 8.37
CA ILE A 7 1.11 2.88 8.25
C ILE A 7 0.59 2.47 6.87
N TYR A 8 1.39 1.69 6.14
CA TYR A 8 1.03 1.19 4.83
C TYR A 8 -0.18 0.26 4.91
N GLY A 9 -1.24 0.61 4.17
CA GLY A 9 -2.52 -0.11 4.21
C GLY A 9 -3.58 0.55 5.07
N VAL A 10 -3.24 1.58 5.84
CA VAL A 10 -4.19 2.37 6.63
C VAL A 10 -4.46 3.71 5.95
N GLY A 11 -5.64 3.84 5.35
CA GLY A 11 -6.12 5.11 4.79
C GLY A 11 -6.94 5.92 5.81
N LYS A 12 -7.44 7.09 5.40
CA LYS A 12 -8.30 7.94 6.25
C LYS A 12 -9.51 7.18 6.81
N THR A 13 -10.19 6.40 5.97
CA THR A 13 -11.38 5.64 6.38
C THR A 13 -11.07 4.56 7.41
N ARG A 14 -9.98 3.80 7.20
CA ARG A 14 -9.55 2.75 8.15
C ARG A 14 -9.06 3.37 9.47
N SER A 15 -8.34 4.47 9.41
CA SER A 15 -7.90 5.22 10.60
C SER A 15 -9.10 5.66 11.45
N LYS A 16 -10.15 6.24 10.84
CA LYS A 16 -11.38 6.61 11.56
C LYS A 16 -12.06 5.40 12.20
N ALA A 17 -12.14 4.27 11.48
CA ALA A 17 -12.74 3.05 12.01
C ALA A 17 -11.96 2.49 13.21
N ILE A 18 -10.63 2.49 13.15
CA ILE A 18 -9.75 2.06 14.25
C ILE A 18 -9.91 2.97 15.47
N LEU A 19 -9.94 4.29 15.26
CA LEU A 19 -10.12 5.26 16.35
C LEU A 19 -11.51 5.13 17.01
N ALA A 20 -12.55 4.90 16.22
CA ALA A 20 -13.90 4.65 16.73
C ALA A 20 -13.98 3.35 17.53
N ALA A 21 -13.30 2.29 17.09
CA ALA A 21 -13.24 1.01 17.82
C ALA A 21 -12.45 1.13 19.14
N ALA A 22 -11.36 1.91 19.15
CA ALA A 22 -10.56 2.18 20.33
C ALA A 22 -11.18 3.23 21.28
N GLY A 23 -12.27 3.89 20.88
CA GLY A 23 -12.94 4.94 21.67
C GLY A 23 -12.12 6.24 21.81
N ILE A 24 -11.22 6.52 20.87
CA ILE A 24 -10.32 7.68 20.90
C ILE A 24 -10.81 8.75 19.91
N ALA A 25 -10.81 10.02 20.34
CA ALA A 25 -11.21 11.12 19.48
C ALA A 25 -10.17 11.40 18.36
N GLU A 26 -10.64 11.85 17.20
CA GLU A 26 -9.80 11.97 16.00
C GLU A 26 -8.78 13.13 16.07
N ASP A 27 -8.98 14.09 16.95
CA ASP A 27 -8.21 15.31 17.14
C ASP A 27 -7.06 15.16 18.14
N VAL A 28 -7.06 14.09 18.93
CA VAL A 28 -6.00 13.78 19.91
C VAL A 28 -4.66 13.58 19.21
N LYS A 29 -3.60 14.19 19.78
CA LYS A 29 -2.23 14.01 19.30
C LYS A 29 -1.64 12.71 19.84
N ILE A 30 -0.68 12.14 19.10
CA ILE A 30 0.05 10.93 19.55
C ILE A 30 0.63 11.09 20.96
N SER A 31 1.18 12.27 21.25
CA SER A 31 1.86 12.57 22.52
C SER A 31 0.92 12.62 23.73
N GLU A 32 -0.39 12.71 23.49
CA GLU A 32 -1.42 12.84 24.54
C GLU A 32 -2.09 11.48 24.85
N LEU A 33 -1.70 10.41 24.14
CA LEU A 33 -2.23 9.06 24.34
C LEU A 33 -1.59 8.40 25.56
N SER A 34 -2.41 7.69 26.35
CA SER A 34 -1.91 6.80 27.39
C SER A 34 -1.35 5.51 26.77
N GLU A 35 -0.52 4.78 27.53
CA GLU A 35 0.06 3.52 27.08
C GLU A 35 -1.03 2.46 26.81
N GLU A 36 -2.08 2.42 27.63
CA GLU A 36 -3.25 1.56 27.43
C GLU A 36 -4.00 1.87 26.12
N GLN A 37 -4.11 3.16 25.76
CA GLN A 37 -4.70 3.58 24.49
C GLN A 37 -3.81 3.20 23.29
N ILE A 38 -2.48 3.17 23.48
CA ILE A 38 -1.55 2.73 22.44
C ILE A 38 -1.67 1.22 22.22
N ASP A 39 -1.81 0.43 23.28
CA ASP A 39 -1.94 -1.02 23.15
C ASP A 39 -3.28 -1.43 22.53
N THR A 40 -4.38 -0.79 22.93
CA THR A 40 -5.68 -0.99 22.26
C THR A 40 -5.63 -0.61 20.78
N LEU A 41 -4.94 0.47 20.40
CA LEU A 41 -4.72 0.81 19.00
C LEU A 41 -3.91 -0.24 18.25
N ARG A 42 -2.90 -0.86 18.89
CA ARG A 42 -2.12 -1.95 18.28
C ARG A 42 -2.99 -3.16 18.02
N ASP A 43 -3.84 -3.53 18.97
CA ASP A 43 -4.77 -4.66 18.83
C ASP A 43 -5.79 -4.43 17.71
N GLU A 44 -6.34 -3.21 17.62
CA GLU A 44 -7.26 -2.85 16.54
C GLU A 44 -6.58 -2.81 15.17
N VAL A 45 -5.32 -2.36 15.09
CA VAL A 45 -4.54 -2.36 13.85
C VAL A 45 -4.21 -3.80 13.41
N ALA A 46 -3.92 -4.71 14.35
CA ALA A 46 -3.56 -6.09 14.07
C ALA A 46 -4.69 -6.89 13.36
N LYS A 47 -5.94 -6.44 13.48
CA LYS A 47 -7.08 -7.03 12.74
C LYS A 47 -7.01 -6.78 11.23
N PHE A 48 -6.19 -5.82 10.79
CA PHE A 48 -6.03 -5.48 9.38
C PHE A 48 -4.69 -5.99 8.83
N VAL A 49 -4.71 -6.45 7.59
CA VAL A 49 -3.46 -6.75 6.85
C VAL A 49 -2.79 -5.42 6.49
N VAL A 50 -1.68 -5.13 7.16
CA VAL A 50 -0.92 -3.88 7.02
C VAL A 50 0.55 -4.16 6.73
N GLU A 51 1.30 -3.12 6.34
CA GLU A 51 2.74 -3.14 6.15
C GLU A 51 3.27 -4.30 5.29
N GLY A 52 4.11 -5.15 5.88
CA GLY A 52 4.84 -6.20 5.18
C GLY A 52 3.91 -7.23 4.57
N ASP A 53 2.85 -7.62 5.28
CA ASP A 53 1.95 -8.66 4.80
C ASP A 53 1.11 -8.18 3.63
N LEU A 54 0.63 -6.93 3.68
CA LEU A 54 -0.07 -6.32 2.55
C LEU A 54 0.87 -6.19 1.33
N ARG A 55 2.13 -5.82 1.53
CA ARG A 55 3.13 -5.74 0.45
C ARG A 55 3.41 -7.12 -0.16
N ARG A 56 3.52 -8.17 0.67
CA ARG A 56 3.71 -9.55 0.24
C ARG A 56 2.51 -10.05 -0.56
N GLU A 57 1.29 -9.85 -0.07
CA GLU A 57 0.06 -10.25 -0.75
C GLU A 57 -0.06 -9.61 -2.14
N VAL A 58 0.18 -8.30 -2.23
CA VAL A 58 0.17 -7.58 -3.51
C VAL A 58 1.27 -8.08 -4.45
N SER A 59 2.47 -8.34 -3.92
CA SER A 59 3.58 -8.87 -4.71
C SER A 59 3.29 -10.26 -5.25
N MET A 60 2.71 -11.14 -4.42
CA MET A 60 2.29 -12.48 -4.82
C MET A 60 1.18 -12.43 -5.87
N SER A 61 0.21 -11.53 -5.71
CA SER A 61 -0.86 -11.32 -6.69
C SER A 61 -0.31 -10.88 -8.06
N ILE A 62 0.67 -9.97 -8.08
CA ILE A 62 1.33 -9.55 -9.32
C ILE A 62 2.16 -10.69 -9.91
N LYS A 63 2.90 -11.44 -9.08
CA LYS A 63 3.70 -12.59 -9.52
C LYS A 63 2.82 -13.66 -10.15
N ARG A 64 1.71 -14.02 -9.51
CA ARG A 64 0.69 -14.93 -10.05
C ARG A 64 0.20 -14.49 -11.43
N LEU A 65 -0.08 -13.18 -11.63
CA LEU A 65 -0.50 -12.67 -12.94
C LEU A 65 0.62 -12.82 -13.99
N MET A 66 1.88 -12.60 -13.61
CA MET A 66 3.03 -12.75 -14.51
C MET A 66 3.29 -14.21 -14.88
N ASP A 67 3.14 -15.13 -13.94
CA ASP A 67 3.38 -16.57 -14.12
C ASP A 67 2.27 -17.19 -14.99
N LEU A 68 1.02 -16.75 -14.80
CA LEU A 68 -0.12 -17.18 -15.62
C LEU A 68 -0.04 -16.69 -17.09
N GLY A 69 0.80 -15.68 -17.37
CA GLY A 69 1.02 -15.20 -18.75
C GLY A 69 -0.15 -14.43 -19.37
N CYS A 70 -1.17 -14.05 -18.59
CA CYS A 70 -2.29 -13.25 -19.10
C CYS A 70 -1.82 -11.86 -19.57
N TYR A 71 -2.66 -11.16 -20.34
CA TYR A 71 -2.37 -9.81 -20.85
C TYR A 71 -1.89 -8.86 -19.75
N ARG A 72 -2.54 -8.88 -18.57
CA ARG A 72 -2.14 -8.06 -17.42
C ARG A 72 -0.73 -8.41 -16.93
N GLY A 73 -0.40 -9.70 -16.82
CA GLY A 73 0.92 -10.19 -16.44
C GLY A 73 2.02 -9.74 -17.40
N LEU A 74 1.77 -9.85 -18.71
CA LEU A 74 2.72 -9.38 -19.73
C LEU A 74 2.96 -7.87 -19.64
N ARG A 75 1.93 -7.08 -19.32
CA ARG A 75 2.05 -5.63 -19.12
C ARG A 75 2.83 -5.29 -17.84
N HIS A 76 2.60 -6.02 -16.74
CA HIS A 76 3.40 -5.92 -15.52
C HIS A 76 4.89 -6.20 -15.78
N ARG A 77 5.20 -7.29 -16.50
CA ARG A 77 6.59 -7.65 -16.87
C ARG A 77 7.27 -6.59 -17.73
N ARG A 78 6.53 -5.99 -18.67
CA ARG A 78 7.03 -4.95 -19.59
C ARG A 78 7.04 -3.54 -19.00
N GLY A 79 6.55 -3.35 -17.77
CA GLY A 79 6.47 -2.01 -17.16
C GLY A 79 5.52 -1.08 -17.93
N LEU A 80 4.39 -1.61 -18.39
CA LEU A 80 3.36 -0.85 -19.12
C LEU A 80 2.06 -0.72 -18.31
N PRO A 81 1.25 0.31 -18.58
CA PRO A 81 -0.07 0.44 -17.97
C PRO A 81 -0.95 -0.79 -18.25
N VAL A 82 -1.63 -1.24 -17.19
CA VAL A 82 -2.34 -2.53 -17.13
C VAL A 82 -3.85 -2.39 -17.37
N ARG A 83 -4.40 -1.17 -17.22
CA ARG A 83 -5.85 -0.91 -17.32
C ARG A 83 -6.25 -0.27 -18.66
N GLY A 84 -5.57 -0.65 -19.75
CA GLY A 84 -5.92 -0.18 -21.11
C GLY A 84 -5.52 1.26 -21.43
N GLN A 85 -4.71 1.92 -20.59
CA GLN A 85 -4.27 3.29 -20.89
C GLN A 85 -3.36 3.36 -22.13
N ARG A 86 -3.44 4.47 -22.87
CA ARG A 86 -2.65 4.72 -24.09
C ARG A 86 -1.15 4.77 -23.77
N THR A 87 -0.35 3.95 -24.47
CA THR A 87 1.10 3.86 -24.26
C THR A 87 1.94 4.74 -25.16
N LYS A 88 1.36 5.34 -26.22
CA LYS A 88 2.10 6.19 -27.16
C LYS A 88 2.57 7.50 -26.52
N THR A 89 1.69 8.16 -25.76
CA THR A 89 1.95 9.50 -25.19
C THR A 89 1.96 9.52 -23.65
N ASN A 90 1.03 8.82 -22.99
CA ASN A 90 0.71 9.08 -21.57
C ASN A 90 1.02 7.89 -20.64
N ALA A 91 2.23 7.35 -20.71
CA ALA A 91 2.68 6.21 -19.87
C ALA A 91 3.89 6.55 -18.97
N ARG A 92 4.16 7.83 -18.75
CA ARG A 92 5.39 8.31 -18.09
C ARG A 92 5.57 7.72 -16.68
N THR A 93 4.55 7.71 -15.85
CA THR A 93 4.64 7.22 -14.46
C THR A 93 5.08 5.75 -14.38
N VAL A 94 4.56 4.88 -15.26
CA VAL A 94 4.90 3.45 -15.26
C VAL A 94 6.26 3.21 -15.93
N ARG A 95 6.54 3.91 -17.03
CA ARG A 95 7.82 3.78 -17.77
C ARG A 95 9.01 4.31 -16.98
N VAL A 96 8.87 5.45 -16.31
CA VAL A 96 9.93 6.03 -15.47
C VAL A 96 10.26 5.09 -14.29
N ARG A 97 9.24 4.52 -13.64
CA ARG A 97 9.45 3.51 -12.59
C ARG A 97 10.14 2.26 -13.13
N ALA A 98 9.77 1.79 -14.32
CA ALA A 98 10.42 0.65 -14.96
C ALA A 98 11.89 0.94 -15.31
N ASN A 99 12.20 2.11 -15.86
CA ASN A 99 13.58 2.52 -16.17
C ASN A 99 14.43 2.70 -14.92
N ARG A 100 13.88 3.30 -13.84
CA ARG A 100 14.59 3.45 -12.56
C ARG A 100 14.95 2.09 -11.96
N SER A 101 14.03 1.12 -12.02
CA SER A 101 14.30 -0.26 -11.56
C SER A 101 15.33 -1.00 -12.43
N ARG A 102 15.49 -0.63 -13.70
CA ARG A 102 16.51 -1.20 -14.59
C ARG A 102 17.90 -0.58 -14.33
N ASN A 103 17.99 0.74 -14.15
CA ASN A 103 19.25 1.40 -13.81
C ASN A 103 19.81 0.96 -12.46
N ASN A 104 18.96 0.69 -11.46
CA ASN A 104 19.41 0.13 -10.18
C ASN A 104 19.81 -1.35 -10.26
N ARG A 105 19.70 -1.98 -11.43
CA ARG A 105 20.07 -3.39 -11.69
C ARG A 105 21.18 -3.52 -12.75
N GLY A 106 21.87 -2.42 -13.07
CA GLY A 106 23.06 -2.44 -13.90
C GLY A 106 24.31 -2.49 -13.02
N ASP A 107 25.10 -3.54 -13.24
CA ASP A 107 26.50 -3.83 -12.84
C ASP A 107 26.96 -3.52 -11.41
#